data_AF-Q8ESZ8-F1
#
_entry.id   AF-Q8ESZ8-F1
#
_cell.length_a   1.000
_cell.length_b   1.000
_cell.length_c   1.000
_cell.angle_alpha   90.00
_cell.angle_beta   90.00
_cell.angle_gamma   90.00
#
_symmetry.space_group_name_H-M   'P 1'
#
loop_
_entity.id
_entity.type
_entity.pdbx_description
1 polymer ?
#
loop_
_entity_poly.entity_id
_entity_poly.type
_entity_poly.pdbx_seq_one_letter_code
_entity_poly.pdbx_strand_id
1 'polypeptide(L)' 'MREAVIGAIFLVCLTIGCIVGYLFGSTETGGTIGLAFGLVSILLFRKRRGKDGI' A
#
# COMPACT_ATOMS: atom_id res chain seq x y z
N MET A 1 14.26 -0.62 -11.96
CA MET A 1 14.09 0.68 -11.27
C MET A 1 12.64 0.97 -10.88
N ARG A 2 11.68 1.03 -11.82
CA ARG A 2 10.28 1.41 -11.52
C ARG A 2 9.55 0.49 -10.53
N GLU A 3 9.89 -0.79 -10.47
CA GLU A 3 9.26 -1.74 -9.53
C GLU A 3 9.71 -1.52 -8.08
N ALA A 4 10.99 -1.17 -7.87
CA ALA A 4 11.51 -0.79 -6.57
C ALA A 4 10.85 0.49 -6.04
N VAL A 5 10.56 1.46 -6.92
CA VAL A 5 9.84 2.69 -6.55
C VAL A 5 8.40 2.39 -6.10
N ILE A 6 7.70 1.47 -6.78
CA ILE A 6 6.35 1.04 -6.39
C ILE A 6 6.37 0.32 -5.05
N GLY A 7 7.36 -0.56 -4.83
CA GLY A 7 7.56 -1.22 -3.54
C GLY A 7 7.85 -0.22 -2.41
N ALA A 8 8.65 0.81 -2.67
CA ALA A 8 8.94 1.87 -1.71
C ALA A 8 7.69 2.70 -1.37
N ILE A 9 6.90 3.08 -2.37
CA ILE A 9 5.63 3.81 -2.16
C ILE A 9 4.66 2.98 -1.30
N PHE A 10 4.58 1.67 -1.55
CA PHE A 10 3.78 0.76 -0.73
C PHE A 10 4.26 0.72 0.72
N LEU A 11 5.58 0.57 0.95
CA LEU A 11 6.16 0.57 2.28
C LEU A 11 5.88 1.87 3.03
N VAL A 12 6.00 3.02 2.37
CA VAL A 12 5.67 4.32 2.96
C VAL A 12 4.19 4.40 3.33
N CYS A 13 3.29 3.96 2.45
CA CYS A 13 1.85 3.96 2.71
C CYS A 13 1.46 3.02 3.87
N LEU A 14 2.07 1.83 3.92
CA LEU A 14 1.91 0.86 5.00
C LEU A 14 2.37 1.45 6.34
N THR A 15 3.53 2.11 6.34
CA THR A 15 4.12 2.72 7.54
C THR A 15 3.22 3.85 8.06
N ILE A 16 2.72 4.71 7.18
CA ILE A 16 1.79 5.79 7.54
C ILE A 16 0.48 5.23 8.10
N GLY A 17 -0.12 4.21 7.46
CA GLY A 17 -1.35 3.58 7.95
C GLY A 17 -1.18 2.94 9.33
N CYS A 18 -0.02 2.32 9.59
CA CYS A 18 0.32 1.73 10.88
C CYS A 18 0.49 2.81 11.96
N ILE A 19 1.15 3.93 11.64
CA ILE A 19 1.31 5.08 12.55
C ILE A 19 -0.05 5.70 12.89
N VAL A 20 -0.92 5.89 11.89
CA VAL A 20 -2.28 6.41 12.10
C VAL A 20 -3.11 5.46 12.96
N GLY A 21 -3.00 4.15 12.75
CA GLY A 21 -3.64 3.13 13.59
C GLY A 21 -3.18 3.18 15.04
N TYR A 22 -1.87 3.33 15.23
CA TYR A 22 -1.26 3.46 16.55
C TYR A 22 -1.77 4.71 17.28
N LEU A 23 -1.84 5.86 16.60
CA LEU A 23 -2.35 7.12 17.15
C LEU A 23 -3.83 7.05 17.56
N PHE A 24 -4.64 6.25 16.86
CA PHE A 24 -6.05 6.04 17.18
C PHE A 24 -6.29 5.00 18.29
N GLY A 25 -5.24 4.43 18.88
CA GLY A 25 -5.35 3.39 19.91
C GLY A 25 -5.84 2.04 19.37
N SER A 26 -5.81 1.84 18.05
CA SER A 26 -6.21 0.60 17.37
C SER A 26 -5.18 0.27 16.30
N THR A 27 -3.99 -0.13 16.77
CA THR A 27 -2.85 -0.53 15.93
C THR A 27 -3.22 -1.69 15.00
N GLU A 28 -4.02 -2.64 15.48
CA GLU A 28 -4.53 -3.77 14.69
C GLU A 28 -5.39 -3.27 13.53
N THR A 29 -6.33 -2.37 13.81
CA THR A 29 -7.27 -1.84 12.81
C THR A 29 -6.55 -0.97 11.78
N GLY A 30 -5.69 -0.04 12.20
CA GLY A 30 -4.96 0.81 11.25
C GLY A 30 -3.86 0.08 10.49
N GLY A 31 -3.23 -0.94 11.09
CA GLY A 31 -2.36 -1.87 10.39
C GLY A 31 -3.11 -2.62 9.29
N THR A 32 -4.29 -3.18 9.60
CA THR A 32 -5.11 -3.92 8.63
C THR A 32 -5.61 -3.02 7.50
N ILE A 33 -6.06 -1.80 7.82
CA ILE A 33 -6.52 -0.82 6.82
C ILE A 33 -5.35 -0.35 5.96
N GLY A 34 -4.20 -0.01 6.55
CA GLY A 34 -3.01 0.40 5.82
C GLY A 34 -2.48 -0.69 4.89
N LEU A 35 -2.52 -1.94 5.34
CA LEU A 35 -2.10 -3.10 4.57
C LEU A 35 -3.09 -3.40 3.43
N ALA A 36 -4.40 -3.37 3.69
CA ALA A 36 -5.43 -3.53 2.67
C ALA A 36 -5.34 -2.42 1.60
N PHE A 37 -5.19 -1.16 2.00
CA PHE A 37 -5.10 -0.02 1.08
C PHE A 37 -3.84 -0.07 0.23
N GLY A 38 -2.69 -0.38 0.84
CA GLY A 38 -1.44 -0.58 0.12
C GLY A 38 -1.54 -1.74 -0.88
N LEU A 39 -2.13 -2.87 -0.48
CA LEU A 39 -2.23 -4.08 -1.31
C LEU A 39 -3.13 -3.81 -2.52
N VAL A 40 -4.27 -3.15 -2.31
CA VAL A 40 -5.17 -2.69 -3.37
C VAL A 40 -4.45 -1.75 -4.32
N SER A 41 -3.65 -0.82 -3.81
CA SER A 41 -2.88 0.12 -4.63
C SER A 41 -1.86 -0.61 -5.52
N ILE A 42 -1.11 -1.58 -4.98
CA ILE A 42 -0.21 -2.43 -5.78
C ILE A 42 -0.99 -3.24 -6.83
N LEU A 43 -2.11 -3.87 -6.43
CA LEU A 43 -2.91 -4.70 -7.33
C LEU A 43 -3.47 -3.89 -8.50
N LEU A 44 -3.99 -2.69 -8.25
CA LEU A 44 -4.42 -1.76 -9.29
C LEU A 44 -3.26 -1.34 -10.20
N PHE A 45 -2.09 -1.06 -9.63
CA PHE A 45 -0.91 -0.66 -10.40
C PHE A 45 -0.35 -1.80 -11.27
N ARG A 46 -0.32 -3.03 -10.75
CA ARG A 46 0.02 -4.24 -11.52
C ARG A 46 -1.00 -4.50 -12.62
N LYS A 47 -2.31 -4.31 -12.34
CA LYS A 47 -3.38 -4.52 -13.32
C LYS A 47 -3.35 -3.50 -14.46
N ARG A 48 -2.95 -2.25 -14.20
CA ARG A 48 -2.75 -1.22 -15.24
C ARG A 48 -1.61 -1.60 -16.19
N ARG A 49 -0.48 -2.10 -15.69
CA ARG A 49 0.60 -2.60 -16.57
C ARG A 49 0.23 -3.83 -17.41
N GLY A 50 -0.80 -4.58 -17.03
CA GLY A 50 -1.35 -5.65 -17.87
C GLY A 50 -2.24 -5.17 -19.02
N LYS A 51 -2.63 -3.88 -19.05
CA LYS A 51 -3.47 -3.29 -20.12
C LYS A 51 -2.72 -2.33 -21.05
N ASP A 52 -1.47 -1.97 -20.75
CA ASP A 52 -0.59 -1.17 -21.64
C ASP A 52 0.25 -2.06 -22.59
N GLY A 53 -0.15 -3.32 -22.80
CA GLY A 53 0.60 -4.31 -23.58
C GLY A 53 -0.27 -5.21 -24.44
N ILE A 54 -1.37 -4.68 -25.00
CA ILE A 54 -2.11 -5.29 -26.11
C ILE A 54 -2.39 -4.22 -27.15
#